data_AF-R9K6A4-F1
#
_entry.id   AF-R9K6A4-F1
#
_cell.length_a   1.000
_cell.length_b   1.000
_cell.length_c   1.000
_cell.angle_alpha   90.00
_cell.angle_beta   90.00
_cell.angle_gamma   90.00
#
_symmetry.space_group_name_H-M   'P 1'
#
loop_
_entity.id
_entity.type
_entity.pdbx_description
1 polymer ?
#
loop_
_entity_poly.entity_id
_entity_poly.type
_entity_poly.pdbx_seq_one_letter_code
_entity_poly.pdbx_strand_id
1 'polypeptide(L)'
;MSIVNTLPLESNRQIKINFDGGDLSSDAGLLPIKEFVSKLGIDKLLGKAFKTNDSALFRYHTDQENLLQMIYMIIAGYFEDDNSDELTN
;
A
#
# COMPACT_ATOMS: atom_id res chain seq x y z
N MET A 1 26.86 -12.31 10.33
CA MET A 1 25.75 -11.85 9.47
C MET A 1 24.83 -13.03 9.23
N SER A 2 23.61 -12.99 9.75
CA SER A 2 22.59 -14.00 9.45
C SER A 2 22.10 -13.79 8.02
N ILE A 3 22.32 -14.78 7.15
CA ILE A 3 21.67 -14.84 5.84
C ILE A 3 20.16 -14.89 6.09
N VAL A 4 19.45 -13.86 5.63
CA VAL A 4 17.99 -13.92 5.54
C VAL A 4 17.70 -14.98 4.49
N ASN A 5 17.14 -16.10 4.91
CA ASN A 5 16.67 -17.13 3.97
C ASN A 5 15.68 -16.45 3.02
N THR A 6 16.00 -16.41 1.73
CA THR A 6 15.13 -15.85 0.71
C THR A 6 13.88 -16.72 0.61
N LEU A 7 12.80 -16.29 1.25
CA LEU A 7 11.47 -16.85 1.06
C LEU A 7 10.98 -16.43 -0.34
N PRO A 8 10.78 -17.36 -1.27
CA PRO A 8 10.19 -17.02 -2.56
C PRO A 8 8.74 -16.56 -2.32
N LEU A 9 8.39 -15.41 -2.88
CA LEU A 9 7.02 -14.91 -2.84
C LEU A 9 6.21 -15.71 -3.87
N GLU A 10 5.30 -16.57 -3.41
CA GLU A 10 4.34 -17.24 -4.28
C GLU A 10 3.27 -16.22 -4.72
N SER A 11 3.56 -15.47 -5.79
CA SER A 11 2.61 -14.56 -6.44
C SER A 11 1.66 -15.32 -7.36
N ASN A 12 0.42 -14.86 -7.50
CA ASN A 12 -0.55 -15.47 -8.41
C ASN A 12 -0.08 -15.40 -9.88
N ARG A 13 0.25 -16.56 -10.47
CA ARG A 13 0.76 -16.69 -11.86
C ARG A 13 -0.29 -16.39 -12.94
N GLN A 14 -1.56 -16.24 -12.57
CA GLN A 14 -2.63 -15.84 -13.50
C GLN A 14 -2.69 -14.32 -13.70
N ILE A 15 -1.91 -13.55 -12.94
CA ILE A 15 -1.83 -12.10 -13.06
C ILE A 15 -0.64 -11.74 -13.95
N LYS A 16 -0.91 -11.08 -15.09
CA LYS A 16 0.11 -10.48 -15.95
C LYS A 16 0.17 -8.99 -15.64
N ILE A 17 1.28 -8.54 -15.04
CA ILE A 17 1.52 -7.12 -14.76
C ILE A 17 2.16 -6.50 -16.00
N ASN A 18 1.59 -5.40 -16.49
CA ASN A 18 2.19 -4.60 -17.55
C ASN A 18 2.53 -3.20 -17.03
N PHE A 19 3.73 -2.71 -17.33
CA PHE A 19 4.23 -1.37 -16.99
C PHE A 19 4.22 -0.41 -18.19
N ASP A 20 3.74 -0.86 -19.35
CA ASP A 20 3.66 -0.05 -20.58
C ASP A 20 2.60 1.07 -20.51
N GLY A 21 1.87 1.19 -19.39
CA GLY A 21 0.86 2.24 -19.17
C GLY A 21 -0.43 2.12 -20.01
N GLY A 22 -0.70 0.94 -20.60
CA GLY A 22 -1.89 0.65 -21.42
C GLY A 22 -3.24 0.59 -20.65
N ASP A 23 -4.15 -0.34 -20.98
CA ASP A 23 -5.53 -0.47 -20.44
C ASP A 23 -5.68 -0.73 -18.91
N LEU A 24 -4.67 -0.41 -18.11
CA LEU A 24 -4.66 -0.60 -16.66
C LEU A 24 -5.02 0.70 -15.93
N SER A 25 -5.88 0.55 -14.92
CA SER A 25 -6.15 1.58 -13.92
C SER A 25 -4.84 1.99 -13.21
N SER A 26 -4.71 3.29 -12.88
CA SER A 26 -3.60 3.91 -12.15
C SER A 26 -3.08 3.07 -10.96
N ASP A 27 -3.98 2.36 -10.28
CA ASP A 27 -3.70 1.55 -9.10
C ASP A 27 -3.16 0.12 -9.36
N ALA A 28 -3.22 -0.37 -10.60
CA ALA A 28 -2.89 -1.76 -10.91
C ALA A 28 -1.39 -2.07 -10.71
N GLY A 29 -0.51 -1.07 -10.82
CA GLY A 29 0.92 -1.20 -10.54
C GLY A 29 1.23 -1.54 -9.08
N LEU A 30 0.33 -1.21 -8.15
CA LEU A 30 0.52 -1.44 -6.71
C LEU A 30 0.03 -2.82 -6.24
N LEU A 31 -0.69 -3.58 -7.07
CA LEU A 31 -1.22 -4.91 -6.70
C LEU A 31 -0.17 -5.87 -6.12
N PRO A 32 0.99 -6.12 -6.77
CA PRO A 32 2.01 -7.00 -6.19
C PRO A 32 2.59 -6.47 -4.86
N ILE A 33 2.64 -5.15 -4.67
CA ILE A 33 3.09 -4.53 -3.42
C ILE A 33 2.04 -4.75 -2.32
N LYS A 34 0.76 -4.52 -2.63
CA LYS A 34 -0.37 -4.79 -1.71
C LYS A 34 -0.40 -6.27 -1.30
N GLU A 35 -0.16 -7.19 -2.23
CA GLU A 35 -0.03 -8.62 -1.94
C GLU A 35 1.16 -8.90 -1.01
N PHE A 36 2.33 -8.32 -1.29
CA PHE A 36 3.53 -8.47 -0.46
C PHE A 36 3.31 -7.99 0.98
N VAL A 37 2.72 -6.80 1.15
CA VAL A 37 2.36 -6.22 2.46
C VAL A 37 1.45 -7.17 3.24
N SER A 38 0.43 -7.74 2.57
CA SER A 38 -0.51 -8.67 3.20
C SER A 38 0.15 -10.02 3.56
N LYS A 39 1.01 -10.57 2.68
CA LYS A 39 1.75 -11.82 2.93
C LYS A 39 2.70 -11.72 4.12
N LEU A 40 3.32 -10.55 4.30
CA LEU A 40 4.18 -10.28 5.45
C LEU A 40 3.39 -9.90 6.72
N GLY A 41 2.07 -9.68 6.60
CA GLY A 41 1.22 -9.27 7.72
C GLY A 41 1.52 -7.86 8.23
N ILE A 42 2.09 -7.00 7.38
CA ILE A 42 2.45 -5.62 7.72
C ILE A 42 1.20 -4.80 8.02
N ASP A 43 0.14 -4.99 7.22
CA ASP A 43 -1.18 -4.41 7.47
C ASP A 43 -1.66 -4.67 8.91
N LYS A 44 -1.63 -5.93 9.35
CA LYS A 44 -2.04 -6.34 10.70
C LYS A 44 -1.10 -5.81 11.79
N LEU A 45 0.19 -5.66 11.49
CA LEU A 45 1.16 -5.08 12.40
C LEU A 45 0.87 -3.59 12.62
N LEU A 46 0.63 -2.85 11.54
CA LEU A 46 0.32 -1.42 11.59
C LEU A 46 -0.97 -1.15 12.38
N GLY A 47 -2.01 -1.97 12.20
CA GLY A 47 -3.25 -1.85 12.99
C GLY A 47 -3.07 -2.00 14.50
N LYS A 48 -1.98 -2.62 14.95
CA LYS A 48 -1.65 -2.80 16.38
C LYS A 48 -0.63 -1.79 16.88
N ALA A 49 0.32 -1.40 16.04
CA ALA A 49 1.48 -0.62 16.43
C ALA A 49 1.34 0.88 16.11
N PHE A 50 0.43 1.25 15.21
CA PHE A 50 0.28 2.63 14.74
C PHE A 50 -1.09 3.20 15.12
N LYS A 51 -1.05 4.36 15.78
CA LYS A 51 -2.23 5.14 16.16
C LYS A 51 -1.87 6.62 16.11
N THR A 52 -2.73 7.42 15.50
CA THR A 52 -2.57 8.87 15.52
C THR A 52 -3.27 9.46 16.75
N ASN A 53 -2.74 10.58 17.25
CA ASN A 53 -3.37 11.36 18.31
C ASN A 53 -4.42 12.34 17.73
N ASP A 54 -5.17 11.89 16.73
CA ASP A 54 -6.19 12.71 16.10
C ASP A 54 -7.52 12.62 16.86
N SER A 55 -8.08 13.77 17.24
CA SER A 55 -9.37 13.87 17.93
C SER A 55 -10.56 14.02 16.98
N ALA A 56 -10.35 14.00 15.66
CA ALA A 56 -11.41 14.13 14.67
C ALA A 56 -12.50 13.07 14.91
N LEU A 57 -13.72 13.54 15.13
CA LEU A 57 -14.91 12.71 15.40
C LEU A 57 -15.43 12.02 14.14
N PHE A 58 -15.15 12.59 12.96
CA PHE A 58 -15.61 12.10 11.68
C PHE A 58 -14.39 11.71 10.85
N ARG A 59 -14.09 10.41 10.83
CA ARG A 59 -13.04 9.83 9.98
C ARG A 59 -13.63 8.67 9.22
N TYR A 60 -13.45 8.68 7.90
CA TYR A 60 -13.88 7.59 7.02
C TYR A 60 -12.87 6.42 7.03
N HIS A 61 -11.59 6.73 7.21
CA HIS A 61 -10.50 5.78 7.20
C HIS A 61 -9.78 5.71 8.55
N THR A 62 -9.29 4.52 8.88
CA THR A 62 -8.49 4.24 10.06
C THR A 62 -7.05 4.73 9.90
N ASP A 63 -6.34 4.88 11.03
CA ASP A 63 -4.94 5.29 11.02
C ASP A 63 -4.05 4.32 10.21
N GLN A 64 -4.37 3.03 10.27
CA GLN A 64 -3.69 2.00 9.48
C GLN A 64 -3.90 2.20 7.98
N GLU A 65 -5.15 2.45 7.55
CA GLU A 65 -5.49 2.67 6.14
C GLU A 65 -4.79 3.92 5.59
N ASN A 66 -4.83 5.02 6.34
CA ASN A 66 -4.15 6.26 5.95
C ASN A 66 -2.63 6.07 5.83
N LEU A 67 -2.01 5.37 6.78
CA LEU A 67 -0.57 5.11 6.72
C LEU A 67 -0.20 4.19 5.53
N LEU A 68 -0.99 3.14 5.29
CA LEU A 68 -0.78 2.26 4.13
C LEU A 68 -0.92 3.03 2.82
N GLN A 69 -1.93 3.90 2.71
CA GLN A 69 -2.14 4.74 1.54
C GLN A 69 -0.92 5.65 1.29
N MET A 70 -0.40 6.30 2.32
CA MET A 70 0.80 7.14 2.20
C MET A 70 2.02 6.34 1.73
N ILE A 71 2.23 5.12 2.27
CA ILE A 71 3.31 4.24 1.82
C ILE A 71 3.15 3.88 0.34
N TYR A 72 1.94 3.55 -0.10
CA TYR A 72 1.67 3.22 -1.49
C TYR A 72 1.89 4.41 -2.43
N MET A 73 1.47 5.61 -2.02
CA MET A 73 1.72 6.84 -2.78
C MET A 73 3.22 7.10 -2.95
N ILE A 74 4.01 6.99 -1.88
CA ILE A 74 5.47 7.15 -1.94
C ILE A 74 6.10 6.13 -2.91
N ILE A 75 5.64 4.88 -2.91
CA ILE A 75 6.16 3.86 -3.83
C ILE A 75 5.75 4.15 -5.28
N ALA A 76 4.56 4.68 -5.50
CA ALA A 76 4.10 5.14 -6.81
C ALA A 76 4.78 6.42 -7.30
N GLY A 77 5.62 7.06 -6.47
CA GLY A 77 6.33 8.30 -6.81
C GLY A 77 5.56 9.58 -6.48
N TYR A 78 4.47 9.46 -5.72
CA TYR A 78 3.70 10.59 -5.20
C TYR A 78 4.16 10.94 -3.79
N PHE A 79 4.86 12.07 -3.65
CA PHE A 79 5.46 12.50 -2.37
C PHE A 79 4.64 13.52 -1.59
N GLU A 80 3.63 14.10 -2.23
CA GLU A 80 2.78 15.16 -1.68
C GLU A 80 1.32 14.70 -1.76
N ASP A 81 0.49 15.19 -0.84
CA ASP A 81 -0.92 14.79 -0.70
C ASP A 81 -1.79 15.32 -1.86
N ASP A 82 -1.36 16.42 -2.50
CA ASP A 82 -2.02 17.01 -3.67
C ASP A 82 -1.70 16.28 -4.99
N ASN A 83 -0.79 15.30 -4.95
CA ASN A 83 -0.46 14.45 -6.08
C ASN A 83 -1.38 13.22 -6.19
N SER A 84 -2.31 13.04 -5.26
CA SER A 84 -3.36 12.02 -5.35
C SER A 84 -4.43 12.48 -6.35
N ASP A 85 -4.86 11.58 -7.24
CA ASP A 85 -5.84 11.89 -8.30
C ASP A 85 -7.20 12.39 -7.74
N GLU A 86 -7.54 12.10 -6.48
CA GLU A 86 -8.79 12.56 -5.86
C GLU A 86 -8.63 13.00 -4.39
N LEU A 87 -9.01 14.26 -4.12
CA LEU A 87 -9.38 14.77 -2.79
C LEU A 87 -10.91 14.67 -2.68
N THR A 88 -11.44 13.57 -2.14
CA THR A 88 -12.89 13.48 -1.89
C THR A 88 -13.24 14.18 -0.57
N ASN A 89 -14.27 15.05 -0.62
CA ASN A 89 -14.87 15.73 0.54
C ASN A 89 -15.72 14.79 1.40
#